data_AF-A0A3C0UGN8-F1
#
_entry.id   AF-A0A3C0UGN8-F1
#
_cell.length_a   1.000
_cell.length_b   1.000
_cell.length_c   1.000
_cell.angle_alpha   90.00
_cell.angle_beta   90.00
_cell.angle_gamma   90.00
#
_symmetry.space_group_name_H-M   'P 1'
#
loop_
_entity.id
_entity.type
_entity.pdbx_description
1 polymer ?
#
loop_
_entity_poly.entity_id
_entity_poly.type
_entity_poly.pdbx_seq_one_letter_code
_entity_poly.pdbx_strand_id
1 'polypeptide(L)'
;MAAGYGFEFLKLSNYLALFLLPVVGILFFQQDSTNLQHFFDMGAINWPLAFALIGYNSGGMRSILVVEAAALLSKKGDKAVFLAVMSKVVEGLFTVGVAHLVLFAGAAGPLALSQVVHKFLGTIGFHIFNLILLCTFMNTMVPAMIVNARQISIITDLPIWPSLGLSMLAVYLVSLVNFNTLLMMMSWAGLITIGFLVYTAWFLHKQRINK
;
A
#
# COMPACT_ATOMS: atom_id res chain seq x y z
N MET A 1 6.87 13.50 16.06
CA MET A 1 7.13 12.85 14.76
C MET A 1 7.65 13.82 13.70
N ALA A 2 7.06 15.00 13.50
CA ALA A 2 7.54 16.00 12.52
C ALA A 2 8.81 16.79 12.93
N ALA A 3 9.31 16.62 14.15
CA ALA A 3 10.41 17.42 14.73
C ALA A 3 11.66 16.59 15.12
N GLY A 4 11.86 15.39 14.55
CA GLY A 4 13.00 14.52 14.87
C GLY A 4 12.93 13.79 16.22
N TYR A 5 12.06 14.22 17.14
CA TYR A 5 11.75 13.47 18.37
C TYR A 5 10.80 12.30 18.09
N GLY A 6 11.20 11.11 18.53
CA GLY A 6 10.45 9.85 18.39
C GLY A 6 11.10 8.80 17.47
N PHE A 7 12.39 8.92 17.16
CA PHE A 7 13.10 7.93 16.32
C PHE A 7 13.00 6.51 16.88
N GLU A 8 13.07 6.35 18.21
CA GLU A 8 12.91 5.04 18.87
C GLU A 8 11.46 4.52 18.78
N PHE A 9 10.46 5.40 18.86
CA PHE A 9 9.05 5.02 18.66
C PHE A 9 8.78 4.62 17.20
N LEU A 10 9.41 5.33 16.26
CA LEU A 10 9.33 5.02 14.83
C LEU A 10 10.00 3.67 14.51
N LYS A 11 11.18 3.39 15.11
CA LYS A 11 11.85 2.09 15.00
C LYS A 11 10.97 0.98 15.56
N LEU A 12 10.44 1.15 16.77
CA LEU A 12 9.55 0.16 17.40
C LEU A 12 8.32 -0.10 16.53
N SER A 13 7.68 0.96 16.03
CA SER A 13 6.53 0.85 15.12
C SER A 13 6.89 0.12 13.83
N ASN A 14 8.07 0.37 13.25
CA ASN A 14 8.54 -0.34 12.06
C ASN A 14 8.80 -1.82 12.33
N TYR A 15 9.41 -2.16 13.47
CA TYR A 15 9.62 -3.55 13.86
C TYR A 15 8.31 -4.28 14.13
N LEU A 16 7.35 -3.63 14.80
CA LEU A 16 6.02 -4.19 15.01
C LEU A 16 5.29 -4.42 13.68
N ALA A 17 5.39 -3.49 12.72
CA ALA A 17 4.79 -3.66 11.40
C ALA A 17 5.38 -4.84 10.60
N LEU A 18 6.64 -5.23 10.84
CA LEU A 18 7.24 -6.40 10.20
C LEU A 18 6.55 -7.71 10.62
N PHE A 19 5.91 -7.76 11.78
CA PHE A 19 5.16 -8.94 12.24
C PHE A 19 3.85 -9.17 11.46
N LEU A 20 3.42 -8.23 10.61
CA LEU A 20 2.27 -8.45 9.74
C LEU A 20 2.46 -9.67 8.84
N LEU A 21 3.66 -9.80 8.24
CA LEU A 21 3.99 -10.87 7.29
C LEU A 21 3.98 -12.27 7.92
N PRO A 22 4.65 -12.53 9.06
CA PRO A 22 4.57 -13.83 9.72
C PRO A 22 3.18 -14.16 10.26
N VAL A 23 2.42 -13.19 10.79
CA VAL A 23 1.04 -13.45 11.26
C VAL A 23 0.14 -13.87 10.10
N VAL A 24 0.21 -13.19 8.97
CA VAL A 24 -0.51 -13.60 7.75
C VAL A 24 -0.03 -14.96 7.27
N GLY A 25 1.28 -15.24 7.33
CA GLY A 25 1.84 -16.56 7.01
C GLY A 25 1.26 -17.68 7.87
N ILE A 26 1.17 -17.48 9.19
CA ILE A 26 0.57 -18.46 10.12
C ILE A 26 -0.90 -18.75 9.74
N LEU A 27 -1.67 -17.72 9.38
CA LEU A 27 -3.06 -17.89 8.93
C LEU A 27 -3.18 -18.75 7.67
N PHE A 28 -2.23 -18.65 6.73
CA PHE A 28 -2.21 -19.55 5.57
C PHE A 28 -1.96 -21.00 5.94
N PHE A 29 -1.00 -21.25 6.83
CA PHE A 29 -0.67 -22.62 7.24
C PHE A 29 -1.75 -23.28 8.09
N GLN A 30 -2.58 -22.47 8.76
CA GLN A 30 -3.74 -22.95 9.51
C GLN A 30 -4.98 -23.20 8.64
N GLN A 31 -4.91 -22.92 7.33
CA GLN A 31 -6.00 -23.16 6.41
C GLN A 31 -6.01 -24.64 5.99
N ASP A 32 -7.12 -25.34 6.22
CA ASP A 32 -7.27 -26.73 5.79
C ASP A 32 -7.04 -26.83 4.27
N SER A 33 -6.06 -27.65 3.88
CA SER A 33 -5.54 -27.77 2.51
C SER A 33 -6.52 -28.40 1.49
N THR A 34 -7.79 -28.54 1.84
CA THR A 34 -8.79 -29.29 1.07
C THR A 34 -9.47 -28.46 -0.03
N ASN A 35 -9.21 -27.16 -0.15
CA ASN A 35 -9.97 -26.26 -1.04
C ASN A 35 -9.12 -25.44 -2.05
N LEU A 36 -8.01 -26.01 -2.54
CA LEU A 36 -7.18 -25.42 -3.60
C LEU A 36 -7.90 -25.29 -4.96
N GLN A 37 -9.07 -25.91 -5.15
CA GLN A 37 -9.81 -25.89 -6.41
C GLN A 37 -10.51 -24.55 -6.72
N HIS A 38 -10.84 -23.73 -5.72
CA HIS A 38 -11.47 -22.41 -5.95
C HIS A 38 -10.48 -21.26 -6.13
N PHE A 39 -9.16 -21.52 -6.14
CA PHE A 39 -8.15 -20.47 -6.26
C PHE A 39 -8.22 -19.69 -7.58
N PHE A 40 -8.75 -20.31 -8.64
CA PHE A 40 -8.81 -19.75 -9.99
C PHE A 40 -10.24 -19.45 -10.47
N ASP A 41 -11.23 -19.48 -9.59
CA ASP A 41 -12.61 -19.14 -9.97
C ASP A 41 -12.74 -17.62 -10.10
N MET A 42 -12.32 -17.11 -11.26
CA MET A 42 -12.48 -15.71 -11.63
C MET A 42 -13.96 -15.46 -11.96
N GLY A 43 -14.76 -15.20 -10.92
CA GLY A 43 -16.10 -14.65 -11.08
C GLY A 43 -16.10 -13.32 -11.85
N ALA A 44 -17.25 -12.65 -11.95
CA ALA A 44 -17.36 -11.39 -12.67
C ALA A 44 -16.38 -10.33 -12.14
N ILE A 45 -15.36 -9.97 -12.95
CA ILE A 45 -14.32 -9.01 -12.57
C ILE A 45 -14.89 -7.61 -12.60
N ASN A 46 -14.89 -6.93 -11.45
CA ASN A 46 -15.19 -5.50 -11.37
C ASN A 46 -13.96 -4.71 -11.87
N TRP A 47 -13.96 -4.39 -13.16
CA TRP A 47 -12.86 -3.67 -13.83
C TRP A 47 -12.49 -2.33 -13.17
N PRO A 48 -13.42 -1.47 -12.74
CA PRO A 48 -13.09 -0.29 -11.94
C PRO A 48 -12.30 -0.60 -10.66
N LEU A 49 -12.69 -1.64 -9.92
CA LEU A 49 -11.96 -2.09 -8.74
C LEU A 49 -10.57 -2.64 -9.11
N ALA A 50 -10.48 -3.39 -10.21
CA ALA A 50 -9.20 -3.89 -10.71
C ALA A 50 -8.24 -2.73 -11.06
N PHE A 51 -8.73 -1.68 -11.73
CA PHE A 51 -7.92 -0.50 -12.03
C PHE A 51 -7.58 0.33 -10.79
N ALA A 52 -8.49 0.46 -9.83
CA ALA A 52 -8.19 1.08 -8.53
C ALA A 52 -7.09 0.32 -7.77
N LEU A 53 -7.15 -1.01 -7.77
CA LEU A 53 -6.16 -1.88 -7.14
C LEU A 53 -4.82 -1.82 -7.88
N ILE A 54 -4.82 -1.87 -9.22
CA ILE A 54 -3.62 -1.72 -10.04
C ILE A 54 -3.00 -0.35 -9.79
N GLY A 55 -3.77 0.73 -9.84
CA GLY A 55 -3.32 2.09 -9.59
C GLY A 55 -2.77 2.31 -8.18
N TYR A 56 -3.44 1.75 -7.17
CA TYR A 56 -2.97 1.80 -5.78
C TYR A 56 -1.66 1.02 -5.61
N ASN A 57 -1.58 -0.17 -6.19
CA ASN A 57 -0.39 -1.00 -6.09
C ASN A 57 0.78 -0.41 -6.91
N SER A 58 0.53 0.10 -8.13
CA SER A 58 1.55 0.76 -8.95
C SER A 58 2.02 2.09 -8.38
N GLY A 59 1.11 2.84 -7.72
CA GLY A 59 1.38 4.12 -7.08
C GLY A 59 1.99 4.00 -5.67
N GLY A 60 2.11 2.78 -5.13
CA GLY A 60 2.75 2.53 -3.84
C GLY A 60 4.22 2.96 -3.85
N MET A 61 4.53 4.11 -3.25
CA MET A 61 5.89 4.68 -3.22
C MET A 61 6.94 3.74 -2.62
N ARG A 62 6.54 2.76 -1.78
CA ARG A 62 7.46 1.80 -1.14
C ARG A 62 8.23 0.96 -2.17
N SER A 63 7.58 0.47 -3.21
CA SER A 63 8.27 -0.36 -4.21
C SER A 63 9.24 0.47 -5.06
N ILE A 64 8.86 1.69 -5.43
CA ILE A 64 9.73 2.59 -6.22
C ILE A 64 10.94 3.00 -5.38
N LEU A 65 10.76 3.35 -4.10
CA LEU A 65 11.86 3.69 -3.19
C LEU A 65 12.79 2.50 -2.89
N VAL A 66 12.25 1.27 -2.79
CA VAL A 66 13.07 0.05 -2.64
C VAL A 66 13.88 -0.21 -3.90
N VAL A 67 13.34 0.12 -5.08
CA VAL A 67 14.01 -0.01 -6.37
C VAL A 67 15.05 1.07 -6.57
N GLU A 68 14.77 2.31 -6.16
CA GLU A 68 15.75 3.39 -6.14
C GLU A 68 16.88 3.08 -5.17
N ALA A 69 16.57 2.58 -3.97
CA ALA A 69 17.57 2.10 -3.02
C ALA A 69 18.39 0.94 -3.59
N ALA A 70 17.75 -0.03 -4.25
CA ALA A 70 18.42 -1.14 -4.91
C ALA A 70 19.30 -0.67 -6.09
N ALA A 71 18.85 0.29 -6.90
CA ALA A 71 19.61 0.87 -7.99
C ALA A 71 20.83 1.66 -7.47
N LEU A 72 20.64 2.42 -6.41
CA LEU A 72 21.67 3.22 -5.75
C LEU A 72 22.73 2.33 -5.07
N LEU A 73 22.30 1.21 -4.48
CA LEU A 73 23.20 0.24 -3.85
C LEU A 73 23.86 -0.72 -4.85
N SER A 74 23.18 -1.11 -5.94
CA SER A 74 23.70 -2.15 -6.85
C SER A 74 24.54 -1.62 -8.02
N LYS A 75 24.54 -0.31 -8.31
CA LYS A 75 25.24 0.33 -9.47
C LYS A 75 25.08 -0.43 -10.81
N LYS A 76 24.04 -1.25 -10.97
CA LYS A 76 23.84 -2.18 -12.10
C LYS A 76 22.37 -2.11 -12.52
N GLY A 77 22.08 -1.15 -13.41
CA GLY A 77 20.73 -0.73 -13.80
C GLY A 77 19.75 -1.88 -14.03
N ASP A 78 20.07 -2.83 -14.90
CA ASP A 78 19.14 -3.91 -15.28
C ASP A 78 18.78 -4.86 -14.13
N LYS A 79 19.68 -5.03 -13.16
CA LYS A 79 19.41 -5.86 -11.97
C LYS A 79 18.40 -5.20 -11.03
N ALA A 80 18.42 -3.86 -10.94
CA ALA A 80 17.45 -3.12 -10.15
C ALA A 80 16.04 -3.22 -10.75
N VAL A 81 15.93 -3.21 -12.09
CA VAL A 81 14.66 -3.43 -12.79
C VAL A 81 14.12 -4.83 -12.53
N PHE A 82 14.95 -5.86 -12.60
CA PHE A 82 14.53 -7.23 -12.27
C PHE A 82 14.04 -7.35 -10.81
N LEU A 83 14.76 -6.74 -9.88
CA LEU A 83 14.41 -6.77 -8.45
C LEU A 83 13.11 -5.99 -8.17
N ALA A 84 12.85 -4.91 -8.92
CA ALA A 84 11.58 -4.19 -8.93
C ALA A 84 10.41 -5.09 -9.31
N VAL A 85 10.55 -5.79 -10.43
CA VAL A 85 9.52 -6.68 -10.96
C VAL A 85 9.25 -7.81 -9.98
N MET A 86 10.31 -8.46 -9.47
CA MET A 86 10.17 -9.54 -8.49
C MET A 86 9.48 -9.07 -7.20
N SER A 87 9.85 -7.90 -6.68
CA SER A 87 9.20 -7.31 -5.50
C SER A 87 7.70 -7.11 -5.73
N LYS A 88 7.31 -6.63 -6.92
CA LYS A 88 5.90 -6.45 -7.29
C LYS A 88 5.13 -7.75 -7.45
N VAL A 89 5.77 -8.78 -8.02
CA VAL A 89 5.16 -10.12 -8.10
C VAL A 89 4.90 -10.67 -6.70
N VAL A 90 5.85 -10.55 -5.78
CA VAL A 90 5.68 -11.00 -4.38
C VAL A 90 4.59 -10.21 -3.66
N GLU A 91 4.55 -8.88 -3.83
CA GLU A 91 3.50 -8.03 -3.26
C GLU A 91 2.11 -8.40 -3.81
N GLY A 92 2.02 -8.68 -5.12
CA GLY A 92 0.79 -9.13 -5.76
C GLY A 92 0.32 -10.49 -5.24
N LEU A 93 1.22 -11.48 -5.16
CA LEU A 93 0.93 -12.80 -4.60
C LEU A 93 0.48 -12.71 -3.13
N PHE A 94 1.14 -11.89 -2.32
CA PHE A 94 0.74 -11.64 -0.94
C PHE A 94 -0.67 -11.04 -0.85
N THR A 95 -0.98 -10.07 -1.72
CA THR A 95 -2.30 -9.42 -1.78
C THR A 95 -3.40 -10.40 -2.17
N VAL A 96 -3.17 -11.21 -3.22
CA VAL A 96 -4.10 -12.26 -3.67
C VAL A 96 -4.34 -13.26 -2.54
N GLY A 97 -3.27 -13.67 -1.86
CA GLY A 97 -3.40 -14.54 -0.72
C GLY A 97 -4.27 -13.94 0.38
N VAL A 98 -4.03 -12.69 0.80
CA VAL A 98 -4.83 -12.03 1.85
C VAL A 98 -6.30 -11.97 1.45
N ALA A 99 -6.59 -11.69 0.17
CA ALA A 99 -7.95 -11.73 -0.35
C ALA A 99 -8.56 -13.13 -0.23
N HIS A 100 -7.81 -14.20 -0.55
CA HIS A 100 -8.26 -15.57 -0.37
C HIS A 100 -8.58 -15.90 1.09
N LEU A 101 -7.74 -15.49 2.04
CA LEU A 101 -8.00 -15.67 3.48
C LEU A 101 -9.29 -14.98 3.92
N VAL A 102 -9.53 -13.76 3.44
CA VAL A 102 -10.74 -12.98 3.74
C VAL A 102 -11.98 -13.67 3.18
N LEU A 103 -11.94 -14.11 1.91
CA LEU A 103 -13.03 -14.81 1.25
C LEU A 103 -13.35 -16.14 1.93
N PHE A 104 -12.33 -16.95 2.23
CA PHE A 104 -12.48 -18.23 2.92
C PHE A 104 -13.08 -18.07 4.32
N ALA A 105 -12.68 -17.04 5.05
CA ALA A 105 -13.22 -16.77 6.37
C ALA A 105 -14.69 -16.28 6.34
N GLY A 106 -15.19 -15.86 5.17
CA GLY A 106 -16.48 -15.19 5.00
C GLY A 106 -16.50 -13.78 5.59
N ALA A 107 -15.32 -13.16 5.76
CA ALA A 107 -15.20 -11.83 6.36
C ALA A 107 -15.49 -10.75 5.31
N ALA A 108 -16.28 -9.75 5.68
CA ALA A 108 -16.65 -8.66 4.79
C ALA A 108 -16.51 -7.30 5.49
N GLY A 109 -16.15 -6.27 4.71
CA GLY A 109 -16.06 -4.88 5.18
C GLY A 109 -14.63 -4.39 5.47
N PRO A 110 -14.48 -3.13 5.90
CA PRO A 110 -13.19 -2.55 6.27
C PRO A 110 -12.58 -3.32 7.46
N LEU A 111 -11.28 -3.66 7.37
CA LEU A 111 -10.55 -4.53 8.31
C LEU A 111 -10.99 -6.01 8.34
N ALA A 112 -11.48 -6.57 7.23
CA ALA A 112 -11.84 -7.98 7.14
C ALA A 112 -10.74 -8.95 7.63
N LEU A 113 -9.46 -8.65 7.39
CA LEU A 113 -8.34 -9.47 7.87
C LEU A 113 -8.27 -9.56 9.41
N SER A 114 -8.69 -8.52 10.13
CA SER A 114 -8.75 -8.55 11.60
C SER A 114 -9.83 -9.50 12.11
N GLN A 115 -10.97 -9.59 11.40
CA GLN A 115 -12.01 -10.56 11.69
C GLN A 115 -11.52 -11.99 11.44
N VAL A 116 -10.74 -12.21 10.38
CA VAL A 116 -10.08 -13.51 10.13
C VAL A 116 -9.19 -13.89 11.30
N VAL A 117 -8.33 -12.97 11.76
CA VAL A 117 -7.46 -13.22 12.91
C VAL A 117 -8.24 -13.55 14.17
N HIS A 118 -9.33 -12.84 14.46
CA HIS A 118 -10.17 -13.14 15.62
C HIS A 118 -10.75 -14.57 15.55
N LYS A 119 -11.13 -15.03 14.36
CA LYS A 119 -11.68 -16.37 14.14
C LYS A 119 -10.65 -17.48 14.37
N PHE A 120 -9.39 -17.27 13.96
CA PHE A 120 -8.33 -18.30 14.02
C PHE A 120 -7.44 -18.23 15.26
N LEU A 121 -7.09 -17.02 15.74
CA LEU A 121 -6.19 -16.81 16.89
C LEU A 121 -6.91 -16.31 18.15
N GLY A 122 -8.24 -16.15 18.11
CA GLY A 122 -9.05 -15.69 19.23
C GLY A 122 -8.83 -14.23 19.61
N THR A 123 -9.35 -13.83 20.77
CA THR A 123 -9.38 -12.44 21.24
C THR A 123 -8.00 -11.84 21.47
N ILE A 124 -7.05 -12.62 21.99
CA ILE A 124 -5.67 -12.16 22.25
C ILE A 124 -4.96 -11.88 20.92
N GLY A 125 -5.06 -12.80 19.96
CA GLY A 125 -4.49 -12.63 18.62
C GLY A 125 -5.09 -11.42 17.90
N PHE A 126 -6.39 -11.17 18.04
CA PHE A 126 -7.06 -10.00 17.50
C PHE A 126 -6.48 -8.67 18.01
N HIS A 127 -6.27 -8.54 19.32
CA HIS A 127 -5.69 -7.32 19.89
C HIS A 127 -4.24 -7.09 19.45
N ILE A 128 -3.43 -8.15 19.46
CA ILE A 128 -2.03 -8.07 18.99
C ILE A 128 -1.98 -7.69 17.51
N PHE A 129 -2.83 -8.31 16.68
CA PHE A 129 -2.89 -8.01 15.26
C PHE A 129 -3.36 -6.60 14.96
N ASN A 130 -4.37 -6.09 15.67
CA ASN A 130 -4.80 -4.71 15.51
C ASN A 130 -3.72 -3.71 15.93
N LEU A 131 -2.89 -4.03 16.93
CA LEU A 131 -1.73 -3.22 17.28
C LEU A 131 -0.71 -3.20 16.13
N ILE A 132 -0.39 -4.35 15.55
CA ILE A 132 0.51 -4.47 14.39
C ILE A 132 -0.04 -3.67 13.19
N LEU A 133 -1.34 -3.78 12.94
CA LEU A 133 -2.02 -3.13 11.82
C LEU A 133 -2.05 -1.61 12.02
N LEU A 134 -2.30 -1.13 13.25
CA LEU A 134 -2.19 0.28 13.61
C LEU A 134 -0.78 0.81 13.38
N CYS A 135 0.27 0.11 13.84
CA CYS A 135 1.65 0.49 13.58
C CYS A 135 1.94 0.56 12.07
N THR A 136 1.44 -0.40 11.29
CA THR A 136 1.58 -0.43 9.83
C THR A 136 0.93 0.77 9.16
N PHE A 137 -0.30 1.13 9.58
CA PHE A 137 -0.98 2.33 9.09
C PHE A 137 -0.26 3.61 9.48
N MET A 138 0.20 3.74 10.73
CA MET A 138 0.97 4.92 11.13
C MET A 138 2.26 5.08 10.31
N ASN A 139 3.00 4.00 10.08
CA ASN A 139 4.25 4.03 9.31
C ASN A 139 4.05 4.39 7.83
N THR A 140 2.84 4.20 7.29
CA THR A 140 2.51 4.53 5.89
C THR A 140 1.82 5.88 5.77
N MET A 141 0.92 6.22 6.69
CA MET A 141 0.17 7.48 6.70
C MET A 141 1.03 8.68 7.11
N VAL A 142 1.95 8.53 8.07
CA VAL A 142 2.77 9.68 8.53
C VAL A 142 3.64 10.25 7.39
N PRO A 143 4.41 9.45 6.64
CA PRO A 143 5.15 9.97 5.48
C PRO A 143 4.22 10.53 4.39
N ALA A 144 3.11 9.85 4.10
CA ALA A 144 2.16 10.32 3.09
C ALA A 144 1.56 11.68 3.45
N MET A 145 1.19 11.88 4.73
CA MET A 145 0.63 13.14 5.21
C MET A 145 1.67 14.28 5.18
N ILE A 146 2.94 13.98 5.43
CA ILE A 146 4.05 14.95 5.27
C ILE A 146 4.23 15.34 3.80
N VAL A 147 4.15 14.39 2.86
CA VAL A 147 4.22 14.68 1.42
C VAL A 147 3.06 15.56 0.99
N ASN A 148 1.83 15.24 1.41
CA ASN A 148 0.65 16.06 1.12
C ASN A 148 0.78 17.47 1.72
N ALA A 149 1.25 17.59 2.97
CA ALA A 149 1.48 18.88 3.61
C ALA A 149 2.54 19.72 2.87
N ARG A 150 3.60 19.09 2.34
CA ARG A 150 4.61 19.77 1.51
C ARG A 150 4.03 20.23 0.18
N GLN A 151 3.22 19.40 -0.48
CA GLN A 151 2.56 19.80 -1.73
C GLN A 151 1.64 21.01 -1.51
N ILE A 152 0.84 21.00 -0.44
CA ILE A 152 -0.02 22.14 -0.07
C ILE A 152 0.83 23.38 0.25
N SER A 153 1.91 23.21 1.01
CA SER A 153 2.84 24.30 1.35
C SER A 153 3.43 24.98 0.11
N ILE A 154 3.81 24.20 -0.91
CA ILE A 154 4.33 24.73 -2.18
C ILE A 154 3.24 25.45 -2.99
N ILE A 155 2.00 24.95 -2.98
CA ILE A 155 0.90 25.54 -3.75
C ILE A 155 0.38 26.83 -3.09
N THR A 156 0.42 26.90 -1.76
CA THR A 156 -0.21 27.98 -0.98
C THR A 156 0.80 28.96 -0.38
N ASP A 157 2.11 28.72 -0.56
CA ASP A 157 3.21 29.44 0.08
C ASP A 157 3.09 29.54 1.63
N LEU A 158 2.33 28.64 2.24
CA LEU A 158 2.15 28.57 3.69
C LEU A 158 3.27 27.75 4.34
N PRO A 159 3.61 28.03 5.63
CA PRO A 159 4.54 27.19 6.35
C PRO A 159 3.99 25.76 6.55
N ILE A 160 4.87 24.81 6.83
CA ILE A 160 4.53 23.38 6.90
C ILE A 160 3.47 23.07 7.97
N TRP A 161 3.48 23.80 9.09
CA TRP A 161 2.54 23.58 10.20
C TRP A 161 1.07 23.78 9.81
N PRO A 162 0.65 24.97 9.29
CA PRO A 162 -0.72 25.15 8.82
C PRO A 162 -1.05 24.27 7.60
N SER A 163 -0.06 24.00 6.73
CA SER A 163 -0.25 23.09 5.58
C SER A 163 -0.57 21.65 6.01
N LEU A 164 -0.05 21.22 7.16
CA LEU A 164 -0.37 19.91 7.74
C LEU A 164 -1.81 19.88 8.30
N GLY A 165 -2.28 20.98 8.88
CA GLY A 165 -3.68 21.15 9.26
C GLY A 165 -4.62 21.10 8.05
N LEU A 166 -4.27 21.79 6.95
CA LEU A 166 -5.04 21.75 5.70
C LEU A 166 -5.05 20.34 5.07
N SER A 167 -3.91 19.65 5.09
CA SER A 167 -3.81 18.24 4.65
C SER A 167 -4.74 17.33 5.46
N MET A 168 -4.76 17.50 6.79
CA MET A 168 -5.65 16.74 7.68
C MET A 168 -7.13 17.04 7.40
N LEU A 169 -7.48 18.31 7.18
CA LEU A 169 -8.84 18.74 6.84
C LEU A 169 -9.27 18.15 5.50
N ALA A 170 -8.40 18.14 4.49
CA ALA A 170 -8.69 17.53 3.19
C ALA A 170 -8.96 16.02 3.32
N VAL A 171 -8.14 15.29 4.09
CA VAL A 171 -8.36 13.85 4.36
C VAL A 171 -9.69 13.63 5.08
N TYR A 172 -10.03 14.49 6.04
CA TYR A 172 -11.31 14.43 6.74
C TYR A 172 -12.50 14.69 5.80
N LEU A 173 -12.41 15.66 4.88
CA LEU A 173 -13.47 15.89 3.90
C LEU A 173 -13.64 14.69 2.94
N VAL A 174 -12.53 14.07 2.53
CA VAL A 174 -12.57 12.86 1.68
C VAL A 174 -13.19 11.66 2.42
N SER A 175 -13.04 11.56 3.74
CA SER A 175 -13.65 10.46 4.50
C SER A 175 -15.18 10.54 4.59
N LEU A 176 -15.78 11.70 4.29
CA LEU A 176 -17.23 11.88 4.18
C LEU A 176 -17.78 11.40 2.83
N VAL A 177 -16.92 11.08 1.86
CA VAL A 177 -17.32 10.62 0.53
C VAL A 177 -17.66 9.13 0.57
N ASN A 178 -18.72 8.74 -0.14
CA ASN A 178 -19.11 7.33 -0.28
C ASN A 178 -17.96 6.46 -0.79
N PHE A 179 -17.79 5.28 -0.20
CA PHE A 179 -16.72 4.34 -0.54
C PHE A 179 -16.64 4.01 -2.04
N ASN A 180 -17.79 3.85 -2.70
CA ASN A 180 -17.82 3.54 -4.14
C ASN A 180 -17.29 4.71 -4.99
N THR A 181 -17.61 5.94 -4.61
CA THR A 181 -17.08 7.15 -5.24
C THR A 181 -15.58 7.28 -4.98
N LEU A 182 -15.13 6.97 -3.77
CA LEU A 182 -13.71 6.97 -3.41
C LEU A 182 -12.92 5.95 -4.26
N LEU A 183 -13.44 4.73 -4.43
CA LEU A 183 -12.85 3.72 -5.32
C LEU A 183 -12.76 4.22 -6.77
N MET A 184 -13.81 4.88 -7.27
CA MET A 184 -13.82 5.44 -8.62
C MET A 184 -12.77 6.55 -8.78
N MET A 185 -12.64 7.45 -7.81
CA MET A 185 -11.60 8.49 -7.79
C MET A 185 -10.19 7.88 -7.78
N MET A 186 -9.96 6.84 -6.97
CA MET A 186 -8.69 6.12 -6.93
C MET A 186 -8.38 5.41 -8.25
N SER A 187 -9.37 4.83 -8.92
CA SER A 187 -9.21 4.22 -10.24
C SER A 187 -8.73 5.25 -11.27
N TRP A 188 -9.35 6.43 -11.31
CA TRP A 188 -8.96 7.50 -12.21
C TRP A 188 -7.55 8.02 -11.92
N ALA A 189 -7.22 8.25 -10.65
CA ALA A 189 -5.87 8.65 -10.25
C ALA A 189 -4.82 7.59 -10.66
N GLY A 190 -5.16 6.31 -10.51
CA GLY A 190 -4.36 5.18 -11.00
C GLY A 190 -4.09 5.25 -12.50
N LEU A 191 -5.12 5.43 -13.32
CA LEU A 191 -4.96 5.54 -14.77
C LEU A 191 -4.11 6.76 -15.19
N ILE A 192 -4.32 7.90 -14.54
CA ILE A 192 -3.55 9.12 -14.80
C ILE A 192 -2.06 8.91 -14.47
N THR A 193 -1.75 8.27 -13.33
CA THR A 193 -0.36 7.98 -12.95
C THR A 193 0.32 7.01 -13.91
N ILE A 194 -0.38 5.98 -14.39
CA ILE A 194 0.15 5.08 -15.43
C ILE A 194 0.47 5.86 -16.71
N GLY A 195 -0.46 6.69 -17.18
CA GLY A 195 -0.24 7.54 -18.36
C GLY A 195 0.96 8.46 -18.21
N PHE A 196 1.10 9.09 -17.04
CA PHE A 196 2.24 9.95 -16.72
C PHE A 196 3.58 9.18 -16.71
N LEU A 197 3.62 7.98 -16.12
CA LEU A 197 4.82 7.13 -16.10
C LEU A 197 5.22 6.66 -17.51
N VAL A 198 4.26 6.25 -18.33
CA VAL A 198 4.53 5.86 -19.73
C VAL A 198 5.04 7.06 -20.54
N TYR A 199 4.43 8.23 -20.37
CA TYR A 199 4.88 9.45 -21.04
C TYR A 199 6.31 9.84 -20.66
N THR A 200 6.62 9.84 -19.36
CA THR A 200 7.97 10.15 -18.86
C THR A 200 9.01 9.13 -19.33
N ALA A 201 8.69 7.84 -19.33
CA ALA A 201 9.56 6.80 -19.87
C ALA A 201 9.82 6.99 -21.38
N TRP A 202 8.77 7.28 -22.15
CA TRP A 202 8.90 7.57 -23.59
C TRP A 202 9.75 8.81 -23.84
N PHE A 203 9.53 9.89 -23.08
CA PHE A 203 10.29 11.14 -23.19
C PHE A 203 11.77 10.93 -22.89
N LEU A 204 12.10 10.21 -21.81
CA LEU A 204 13.48 9.88 -21.45
C LEU A 204 14.15 8.99 -22.50
N HIS A 205 13.43 8.00 -23.04
CA HIS A 205 13.93 7.15 -24.12
C HIS A 205 14.24 7.98 -25.39
N LYS A 206 13.35 8.90 -25.77
CA LYS A 206 13.55 9.81 -26.90
C LYS A 206 14.77 10.71 -26.70
N GLN A 207 14.98 11.24 -25.48
CA GLN A 207 16.17 12.05 -25.18
C GLN A 207 17.48 11.26 -25.20
N ARG A 208 17.44 9.96 -24.86
CA ARG A 208 18.62 9.09 -24.93
C ARG A 208 19.03 8.77 -26.37
N ILE A 209 18.06 8.63 -27.29
CA ILE A 209 18.33 8.38 -28.72
C ILE A 209 18.85 9.64 -29.43
N ASN A 210 18.45 10.82 -28.97
CA ASN A 210 18.90 12.12 -29.50
C ASN A 210 20.24 12.62 -28.91
N LYS A 211 20.96 11.78 -28.15
CA LYS A 211 22.34 12.03 -27.68
C LYS A 211 23.31 11.14 -28.44
#